data_AF-A0A8J7TAW7-F1
#
_entry.id   AF-A0A8J7TAW7-F1
#
_cell.length_a   1.000
_cell.length_b   1.000
_cell.length_c   1.000
_cell.angle_alpha   90.00
_cell.angle_beta   90.00
_cell.angle_gamma   90.00
#
_symmetry.space_group_name_H-M   'P 1'
#
loop_
_entity.id
_entity.type
_entity.pdbx_description
1 polymer ?
#
loop_
_entity_poly.entity_id
_entity_poly.type
_entity_poly.pdbx_seq_one_letter_code
_entity_poly.pdbx_strand_id
1 'polypeptide(L)'
;FQDIHRKRMEKDLNELQQLIEAHFENRKKEEEELISLKERIEHRRSERAEQQRIRSEREKERQNRVAEEKARKEEEEAKKRAEEDAKKKKNLTNIHFGGYLQKTERRVGKKQTEREKKKKILNDRRKPLNIDNLSEDKLKDKAKELWKWMHQLEAEKFDLQYKFKKQKYEVSADYGIGLDP
;
A
#
# COMPACT_ATOMS: atom_id res chain seq x y z
N PHE A 1 -12.26 -29.86 -79.78
CA PHE A 1 -11.31 -29.10 -78.93
C PHE A 1 -12.00 -28.08 -78.02
N GLN A 2 -12.97 -27.27 -78.49
CA GLN A 2 -13.66 -26.26 -77.67
C GLN A 2 -14.48 -26.84 -76.49
N ASP A 3 -15.14 -27.98 -76.66
CA ASP A 3 -15.95 -28.59 -75.58
C ASP A 3 -15.12 -29.13 -74.41
N ILE A 4 -13.90 -29.62 -74.70
CA ILE A 4 -12.97 -30.11 -73.67
C ILE A 4 -12.49 -28.93 -72.82
N HIS A 5 -12.17 -27.80 -73.46
CA HIS A 5 -11.78 -26.58 -72.76
C HIS A 5 -12.90 -26.01 -71.89
N ARG A 6 -14.15 -26.00 -72.40
CA ARG A 6 -15.32 -25.54 -71.64
C ARG A 6 -15.57 -26.38 -70.39
N LYS A 7 -15.60 -27.71 -70.54
CA LYS A 7 -15.78 -28.64 -69.42
C LYS A 7 -14.67 -28.54 -68.37
N ARG A 8 -13.43 -28.26 -68.80
CA ARG A 8 -12.31 -28.00 -67.89
C ARG A 8 -12.53 -26.71 -67.09
N MET A 9 -12.87 -25.62 -67.76
CA MET A 9 -13.14 -24.35 -67.06
C MET A 9 -14.34 -24.44 -66.12
N GLU A 10 -15.41 -25.14 -66.50
CA GLU A 10 -16.56 -25.38 -65.61
C GLU A 10 -16.17 -26.18 -64.37
N LYS A 11 -15.35 -27.23 -64.54
CA LYS A 11 -14.82 -28.02 -63.43
C LYS A 11 -13.95 -27.16 -62.50
N ASP A 12 -12.98 -26.44 -63.06
CA ASP A 12 -12.05 -25.59 -62.29
C ASP A 12 -12.81 -24.48 -61.54
N LEU A 13 -13.86 -23.91 -62.15
CA LEU A 13 -14.70 -22.89 -61.52
C LEU A 13 -15.55 -23.47 -60.37
N ASN A 14 -16.12 -24.67 -60.55
CA ASN A 14 -16.85 -25.37 -59.49
C ASN A 14 -15.93 -25.76 -58.33
N GLU A 15 -14.72 -26.27 -58.61
CA GLU A 15 -13.73 -26.61 -57.59
C GLU A 15 -13.29 -25.35 -56.82
N LEU A 16 -13.09 -24.23 -57.52
CA LEU A 16 -12.76 -22.95 -56.89
C LEU A 16 -13.89 -22.47 -55.97
N GLN A 17 -15.15 -22.55 -56.40
CA GLN A 17 -16.30 -22.18 -55.57
C GLN A 17 -16.38 -23.06 -54.31
N GLN A 18 -16.22 -24.37 -54.44
CA GLN A 18 -16.22 -25.29 -53.29
C GLN A 18 -15.07 -25.01 -52.31
N LEU A 19 -13.87 -24.71 -52.82
CA LEU A 19 -12.72 -24.32 -51.99
C LEU A 19 -12.99 -23.03 -51.22
N ILE A 20 -13.59 -22.04 -51.89
CA ILE A 20 -13.95 -20.76 -51.26
C ILE A 20 -14.98 -20.99 -50.15
N GLU A 21 -16.07 -21.72 -50.43
CA GLU A 21 -17.12 -22.02 -49.45
C GLU A 21 -16.57 -22.81 -48.26
N ALA A 22 -15.78 -23.86 -48.52
CA ALA A 22 -15.16 -24.66 -47.47
C ALA A 22 -14.23 -23.83 -46.59
N HIS A 23 -13.44 -22.91 -47.17
CA HIS A 23 -12.56 -22.02 -46.41
C HIS A 23 -13.36 -21.08 -45.50
N PHE A 24 -14.44 -20.47 -46.01
CA PHE A 24 -15.26 -19.57 -45.20
C PHE A 24 -16.02 -20.31 -44.09
N GLU A 25 -16.60 -21.46 -44.38
CA GLU A 25 -17.30 -22.27 -43.38
C GLU A 25 -16.36 -22.79 -42.30
N ASN A 26 -15.17 -23.26 -42.67
CA ASN A 26 -14.17 -23.70 -41.69
C ASN A 26 -13.72 -22.54 -40.80
N ARG A 27 -13.38 -21.38 -41.38
CA ARG A 27 -13.00 -20.20 -40.61
C ARG A 27 -14.10 -19.74 -39.67
N LYS A 28 -15.34 -19.73 -40.14
CA LYS A 28 -16.49 -19.32 -39.33
C LYS A 28 -16.67 -20.23 -38.11
N LYS A 29 -16.60 -21.54 -38.32
CA LYS A 29 -16.67 -22.53 -37.22
C LYS A 29 -15.52 -22.36 -36.23
N GLU A 30 -14.29 -22.24 -36.72
CA GLU A 30 -13.11 -22.02 -35.87
C GLU A 30 -13.21 -20.71 -35.07
N GLU A 31 -13.71 -19.64 -35.69
CA GLU A 31 -13.92 -18.34 -35.03
C GLU A 31 -15.00 -18.43 -33.94
N GLU A 32 -16.12 -19.08 -34.23
CA GLU A 32 -17.20 -19.32 -33.25
C GLU A 32 -16.71 -20.15 -32.05
N GLU A 33 -15.97 -21.23 -32.30
CA GLU A 33 -15.37 -22.06 -31.25
C GLU A 33 -14.36 -21.27 -30.40
N LEU A 34 -13.52 -20.45 -31.05
CA LEU A 34 -12.54 -19.62 -30.37
C LEU A 34 -13.21 -18.54 -29.52
N ILE A 35 -14.29 -17.91 -30.01
CA ILE A 35 -15.08 -16.94 -29.25
C ILE A 35 -15.69 -17.62 -28.03
N SER A 36 -16.38 -18.75 -28.20
CA SER A 36 -16.97 -19.51 -27.09
C SER A 36 -15.93 -19.94 -26.04
N LEU A 37 -14.74 -20.33 -26.47
CA LEU A 37 -13.64 -20.68 -25.56
C LEU A 37 -13.14 -19.45 -24.79
N LYS A 38 -12.96 -18.31 -25.46
CA LYS A 38 -12.55 -17.04 -24.83
C LYS A 38 -13.56 -16.58 -23.80
N GLU A 39 -14.85 -16.59 -24.13
CA GLU A 39 -15.94 -16.24 -23.20
C GLU A 39 -15.92 -17.13 -21.95
N ARG A 40 -15.76 -18.45 -22.10
CA ARG A 40 -15.63 -19.36 -20.94
C ARG A 40 -14.39 -19.09 -20.10
N ILE A 41 -13.26 -18.74 -20.73
CA ILE A 41 -12.03 -18.37 -19.99
C ILE A 41 -12.23 -17.06 -19.24
N GLU A 42 -12.86 -16.07 -19.87
CA GLU A 42 -13.14 -14.77 -19.28
C GLU A 42 -14.12 -14.89 -18.11
N HIS A 43 -15.17 -15.69 -18.26
CA HIS A 43 -16.09 -16.01 -17.17
C HIS A 43 -15.36 -16.66 -15.98
N ARG A 44 -14.51 -17.67 -16.21
CA ARG A 44 -13.71 -18.27 -15.12
C ARG A 44 -12.70 -17.31 -14.49
N ARG A 45 -12.24 -16.29 -15.22
CA ARG A 45 -11.35 -15.25 -14.68
C ARG A 45 -12.13 -14.29 -13.81
N SER A 46 -13.32 -13.86 -14.23
CA SER A 46 -14.17 -12.97 -13.44
C SER A 46 -14.66 -13.65 -12.16
N GLU A 47 -15.06 -14.93 -12.22
CA GLU A 47 -15.42 -15.71 -11.02
C GLU A 47 -14.27 -15.81 -10.01
N ARG A 48 -13.04 -16.08 -10.48
CA ARG A 48 -11.85 -16.12 -9.60
C ARG A 48 -11.54 -14.75 -8.99
N ALA A 49 -11.65 -13.68 -9.78
CA ALA A 49 -11.46 -12.32 -9.28
C ALA A 49 -12.49 -11.98 -8.20
N GLU A 50 -13.75 -12.37 -8.41
CA GLU A 50 -14.83 -12.16 -7.43
C GLU A 50 -14.62 -12.98 -6.16
N GLN A 51 -14.24 -14.25 -6.28
CA GLN A 51 -13.89 -15.08 -5.11
C GLN A 51 -12.74 -14.46 -4.30
N GLN A 52 -11.74 -13.90 -4.98
CA GLN A 52 -10.63 -13.22 -4.31
C GLN A 52 -11.07 -11.93 -3.62
N ARG A 53 -11.97 -11.16 -4.25
CA ARG A 53 -12.58 -9.96 -3.65
C ARG A 53 -13.34 -10.31 -2.36
N ILE A 54 -14.21 -11.32 -2.41
CA ILE A 54 -14.98 -11.80 -1.25
C ILE A 54 -14.06 -12.28 -0.13
N ARG A 55 -12.99 -13.03 -0.45
CA ARG A 55 -12.00 -13.47 0.55
C ARG A 55 -11.30 -12.28 1.20
N SER A 56 -10.86 -11.31 0.40
CA SER A 56 -10.21 -10.09 0.90
C SER A 56 -11.15 -9.26 1.79
N GLU A 57 -12.41 -9.16 1.43
CA GLU A 57 -13.41 -8.42 2.21
C GLU A 57 -13.70 -9.10 3.55
N ARG A 58 -13.91 -10.42 3.55
CA ARG A 58 -14.09 -11.21 4.78
C ARG A 58 -12.87 -11.14 5.70
N GLU A 59 -11.67 -11.13 5.16
CA GLU A 59 -10.45 -10.99 5.97
C GLU A 59 -10.34 -9.58 6.57
N LYS A 60 -10.65 -8.55 5.78
CA LYS A 60 -10.69 -7.16 6.26
C LYS A 60 -11.74 -6.97 7.36
N GLU A 61 -12.92 -7.57 7.21
CA GLU A 61 -13.98 -7.54 8.23
C GLU A 61 -13.53 -8.21 9.54
N ARG A 62 -12.87 -9.37 9.47
CA ARG A 62 -12.30 -10.03 10.66
C ARG A 62 -11.27 -9.14 11.34
N GLN A 63 -10.35 -8.55 10.59
CA GLN A 63 -9.34 -7.65 11.14
C GLN A 63 -9.97 -6.41 11.78
N ASN A 64 -10.98 -5.83 11.14
CA ASN A 64 -11.72 -4.70 11.69
C ASN A 64 -12.42 -5.07 13.00
N ARG A 65 -13.10 -6.23 13.08
CA ARG A 65 -13.78 -6.68 14.31
C ARG A 65 -12.80 -6.87 15.47
N VAL A 66 -11.64 -7.47 15.20
CA VAL A 66 -10.59 -7.64 16.22
C VAL A 66 -10.02 -6.28 16.65
N ALA A 67 -9.82 -5.36 15.71
CA ALA A 67 -9.35 -4.01 16.02
C ALA A 67 -10.36 -3.22 16.85
N GLU A 68 -11.65 -3.34 16.54
CA GLU A 68 -12.76 -2.69 17.26
C GLU A 68 -12.93 -3.27 18.67
N GLU A 69 -12.91 -4.59 18.84
CA GLU A 69 -12.97 -5.23 20.15
C GLU A 69 -11.77 -4.83 21.03
N LYS A 70 -10.57 -4.79 20.43
CA LYS A 70 -9.36 -4.32 21.12
C LYS A 70 -9.46 -2.84 21.49
N ALA A 71 -9.99 -2.00 20.61
CA ALA A 71 -10.20 -0.58 20.88
C ALA A 71 -11.21 -0.36 22.01
N ARG A 72 -12.33 -1.11 22.03
CA ARG A 72 -13.33 -1.06 23.11
C ARG A 72 -12.74 -1.48 24.45
N LYS A 73 -11.93 -2.56 24.46
CA LYS A 73 -11.23 -3.01 25.67
C LYS A 73 -10.19 -2.00 26.16
N GLU A 74 -9.44 -1.36 25.26
CA GLU A 74 -8.50 -0.29 25.61
C GLU A 74 -9.23 0.95 26.17
N GLU A 75 -10.40 1.29 25.64
CA GLU A 75 -11.23 2.40 26.11
C GLU A 75 -11.82 2.13 27.50
N GLU A 76 -12.35 0.92 27.75
CA GLU A 76 -12.84 0.50 29.07
C GLU A 76 -11.72 0.46 30.12
N GLU A 77 -10.55 -0.05 29.77
CA GLU A 77 -9.38 -0.09 30.67
C GLU A 77 -8.85 1.33 30.96
N ALA A 78 -8.82 2.21 29.95
CA ALA A 78 -8.46 3.60 30.12
C ALA A 78 -9.46 4.35 31.00
N LYS A 79 -10.76 4.08 30.87
CA LYS A 79 -11.82 4.66 31.71
C LYS A 79 -11.69 4.19 33.15
N LYS A 80 -11.51 2.88 33.39
CA LYS A 80 -11.30 2.32 34.72
C LYS A 80 -10.05 2.89 35.39
N ARG A 81 -8.94 2.99 34.64
CA ARG A 81 -7.70 3.60 35.15
C ARG A 81 -7.88 5.08 35.48
N ALA A 82 -8.64 5.83 34.67
CA ALA A 82 -8.97 7.22 34.96
C ALA A 82 -9.86 7.37 36.20
N GLU A 83 -10.83 6.48 36.41
CA GLU A 83 -11.67 6.44 37.61
C GLU A 83 -10.89 6.05 38.88
N GLU A 84 -9.97 5.08 38.79
CA GLU A 84 -9.07 4.71 39.88
C GLU A 84 -8.09 5.84 40.22
N ASP A 85 -7.51 6.50 39.21
CA ASP A 85 -6.65 7.68 39.42
C ASP A 85 -7.45 8.86 39.99
N ALA A 86 -8.71 9.05 39.60
CA ALA A 86 -9.59 10.07 40.16
C ALA A 86 -9.96 9.76 41.62
N LYS A 87 -10.22 8.49 41.95
CA LYS A 87 -10.50 8.04 43.32
C LYS A 87 -9.24 8.13 44.20
N LYS A 88 -8.08 7.74 43.69
CA LYS A 88 -6.77 7.95 44.34
C LYS A 88 -6.49 9.43 44.53
N LYS A 89 -6.71 10.27 43.52
CA LYS A 89 -6.59 11.74 43.63
C LYS A 89 -7.55 12.30 44.68
N LYS A 90 -8.81 11.89 44.71
CA LYS A 90 -9.80 12.32 45.72
C LYS A 90 -9.37 11.94 47.14
N ASN A 91 -8.77 10.76 47.30
CA ASN A 91 -8.21 10.31 48.57
C ASN A 91 -6.89 11.05 48.93
N LEU A 92 -6.09 11.41 47.93
CA LEU A 92 -4.83 12.15 48.11
C LEU A 92 -5.04 13.67 48.29
N THR A 93 -6.15 14.23 47.80
CA THR A 93 -6.47 15.66 47.94
C THR A 93 -6.80 16.08 49.38
N ASN A 94 -6.85 15.14 50.34
CA ASN A 94 -6.87 15.47 51.77
C ASN A 94 -5.48 15.85 52.32
N ILE A 95 -4.41 15.70 51.51
CA ILE A 95 -3.06 16.16 51.86
C ILE A 95 -2.50 16.93 50.65
N HIS A 96 -2.74 18.25 50.65
CA HIS A 96 -1.89 19.27 50.04
C HIS A 96 -1.28 18.95 48.65
N PHE A 97 -1.95 19.30 47.53
CA PHE A 97 -1.23 19.34 46.25
C PHE A 97 -1.84 20.28 45.18
N GLY A 98 -1.48 21.56 45.24
CA GLY A 98 -1.93 22.63 44.34
C GLY A 98 -1.39 22.61 42.90
N GLY A 99 -0.66 21.56 42.46
CA GLY A 99 -0.05 21.51 41.12
C GLY A 99 -0.75 20.59 40.10
N TYR A 100 -1.61 19.67 40.52
CA TYR A 100 -2.07 18.55 39.66
C TYR A 100 -3.39 18.81 38.91
N LEU A 101 -4.10 19.92 39.18
CA LEU A 101 -5.37 20.23 38.52
C LEU A 101 -5.21 20.83 37.11
N GLN A 102 -4.09 21.48 36.80
CA GLN A 102 -3.90 22.20 35.53
C GLN A 102 -3.69 21.28 34.31
N LYS A 103 -3.38 19.99 34.51
CA LYS A 103 -3.16 19.02 33.43
C LYS A 103 -4.42 18.25 33.01
N THR A 104 -5.47 18.27 33.83
CA THR A 104 -6.67 17.45 33.61
C THR A 104 -7.67 18.04 32.62
N GLU A 105 -7.73 19.36 32.43
CA GLU A 105 -8.71 20.01 31.54
C GLU A 105 -8.36 19.98 30.05
N ARG A 106 -7.15 19.57 29.64
CA ARG A 106 -6.71 19.60 28.23
C ARG A 106 -6.91 18.29 27.45
N ARG A 107 -7.72 17.34 27.95
CA ARG A 107 -7.95 16.05 27.26
C ARG A 107 -9.18 16.10 26.32
N VAL A 108 -9.12 16.98 25.32
CA VAL A 108 -9.96 16.89 24.11
C VAL A 108 -9.09 16.29 23.00
N GLY A 109 -9.44 15.09 22.55
CA GLY A 109 -8.77 14.33 21.49
C GLY A 109 -7.44 13.68 21.93
N LYS A 110 -7.29 12.37 21.71
CA LYS A 110 -6.01 11.66 21.86
C LYS A 110 -5.07 12.22 20.78
N LYS A 111 -4.36 13.32 21.09
CA LYS A 111 -3.40 13.92 20.15
C LYS A 111 -2.42 12.84 19.72
N GLN A 112 -2.29 12.65 18.41
CA GLN A 112 -1.38 11.66 17.84
C GLN A 112 0.00 11.82 18.47
N THR A 113 0.54 10.74 19.02
CA THR A 113 1.80 10.80 19.74
C THR A 113 2.94 11.14 18.78
N GLU A 114 4.00 11.79 19.25
CA GLU A 114 5.17 12.07 18.40
C GLU A 114 5.77 10.78 17.81
N ARG A 115 5.63 9.65 18.51
CA ARG A 115 5.99 8.32 18.00
C ARG A 115 5.15 7.90 16.80
N GLU A 116 3.84 8.09 16.86
CA GLU A 116 2.92 7.78 15.76
C GLU A 116 3.14 8.70 14.56
N LYS A 117 3.34 10.00 14.78
CA LYS A 117 3.68 10.96 13.72
C LYS A 117 4.99 10.58 13.04
N LYS A 118 6.04 10.29 13.81
CA LYS A 118 7.33 9.82 13.28
C LYS A 118 7.16 8.55 12.45
N LYS A 119 6.39 7.58 12.95
CA LYS A 119 6.12 6.32 12.22
C LYS A 119 5.37 6.57 10.92
N LYS A 120 4.35 7.43 10.93
CA LYS A 120 3.60 7.82 9.72
C LYS A 120 4.52 8.47 8.68
N ILE A 121 5.30 9.48 9.08
CA ILE A 121 6.22 10.20 8.17
C ILE A 121 7.25 9.24 7.57
N LEU A 122 7.84 8.34 8.37
CA LEU A 122 8.81 7.37 7.86
C LEU A 122 8.20 6.36 6.89
N ASN A 123 6.97 5.91 7.17
CA ASN A 123 6.23 5.05 6.25
C ASN A 123 5.89 5.77 4.94
N ASP A 124 5.43 7.02 4.99
CA ASP A 124 5.11 7.83 3.81
C ASP A 124 6.36 8.07 2.93
N ARG A 125 7.55 8.19 3.54
CA ARG A 125 8.84 8.31 2.82
C ARG A 125 9.34 6.98 2.24
N ARG A 126 8.89 5.82 2.76
CA ARG A 126 9.38 4.50 2.36
C ARG A 126 8.69 4.03 1.09
N LYS A 127 9.37 4.14 -0.05
CA LYS A 127 8.88 3.58 -1.31
C LYS A 127 9.05 2.05 -1.31
N PRO A 128 8.03 1.27 -1.70
CA PRO A 128 8.18 -0.18 -1.84
C PRO A 128 9.19 -0.50 -2.93
N LEU A 129 10.05 -1.48 -2.68
CA LEU A 129 11.05 -1.94 -3.63
C LEU A 129 10.50 -3.15 -4.38
N ASN A 130 10.17 -2.98 -5.66
CA ASN A 130 9.74 -4.09 -6.53
C ASN A 130 10.87 -4.40 -7.52
N ILE A 131 11.55 -5.53 -7.32
CA ILE A 131 12.73 -5.94 -8.09
C ILE A 131 12.59 -7.32 -8.76
N ASP A 132 11.51 -8.05 -8.49
CA ASP A 132 11.39 -9.48 -8.83
C ASP A 132 11.36 -9.76 -10.34
N ASN A 133 11.01 -8.76 -11.16
CA ASN A 133 10.89 -8.88 -12.61
C ASN A 133 11.80 -7.89 -13.38
N LEU A 134 12.89 -7.44 -12.75
CA LEU A 134 13.85 -6.53 -13.39
C LEU A 134 14.98 -7.30 -14.09
N SER A 135 15.40 -6.82 -15.27
CA SER A 135 16.60 -7.31 -15.95
C SER A 135 17.87 -6.82 -15.24
N GLU A 136 19.01 -7.48 -15.49
CA GLU A 136 20.30 -7.16 -14.85
C GLU A 136 20.68 -5.69 -14.98
N ASP A 137 20.55 -5.11 -16.18
CA ASP A 137 20.87 -3.70 -16.41
C ASP A 137 19.97 -2.76 -15.60
N LYS A 138 18.68 -3.07 -15.52
CA LYS A 138 17.72 -2.29 -14.71
C LYS A 138 18.00 -2.44 -13.21
N LEU A 139 18.48 -3.59 -12.76
CA LEU A 139 18.90 -3.79 -11.37
C LEU A 139 20.14 -2.94 -11.04
N LYS A 140 21.12 -2.86 -11.95
CA LYS A 140 22.31 -1.99 -11.78
C LYS A 140 21.90 -0.51 -11.68
N ASP A 141 20.98 -0.06 -12.52
CA ASP A 141 20.47 1.32 -12.45
C ASP A 141 19.70 1.57 -11.16
N LYS A 142 18.86 0.62 -10.72
CA LYS A 142 18.13 0.75 -9.45
C LYS A 142 19.07 0.78 -8.24
N ALA A 143 20.15 0.00 -8.25
CA ALA A 143 21.17 0.04 -7.22
C ALA A 143 21.86 1.42 -7.15
N LYS A 144 22.21 2.01 -8.30
CA LYS A 144 22.79 3.37 -8.36
C LYS A 144 21.81 4.43 -7.85
N GLU A 145 20.52 4.33 -8.17
CA GLU A 145 19.48 5.25 -7.67
C GLU A 145 19.37 5.17 -6.14
N LEU A 146 19.28 3.96 -5.59
CA LEU A 146 19.19 3.74 -4.14
C LEU A 146 20.45 4.22 -3.41
N TRP A 147 21.62 4.00 -3.99
CA TRP A 147 22.89 4.49 -3.45
C TRP A 147 22.92 6.03 -3.39
N LYS A 148 22.54 6.71 -4.48
CA LYS A 148 22.43 8.19 -4.49
C LYS A 148 21.43 8.69 -3.45
N TRP A 149 20.29 8.02 -3.31
CA TRP A 149 19.27 8.37 -2.31
C TRP A 149 19.80 8.23 -0.88
N MET A 150 20.49 7.12 -0.58
CA MET A 150 21.12 6.90 0.72
C MET A 150 22.17 7.98 1.02
N HIS A 151 23.04 8.28 0.05
CA HIS A 151 24.08 9.30 0.21
C HIS A 151 23.50 10.70 0.50
N GLN A 152 22.41 11.08 -0.20
CA GLN A 152 21.69 12.32 0.06
C GLN A 152 21.15 12.38 1.50
N LEU A 153 20.55 11.30 1.99
CA LEU A 153 20.04 11.23 3.37
C LEU A 153 21.15 11.33 4.42
N GLU A 154 22.33 10.77 4.14
CA GLU A 154 23.50 10.88 5.01
C GLU A 154 24.03 12.31 5.08
N ALA A 155 24.09 13.00 3.94
CA ALA A 155 24.47 14.40 3.88
C ALA A 155 23.50 15.29 4.69
N GLU A 156 22.19 15.13 4.49
CA GLU A 156 21.17 15.86 5.26
C GLU A 156 21.28 15.59 6.77
N LYS A 157 21.53 14.33 7.16
CA LYS A 157 21.74 13.96 8.55
C LYS A 157 22.98 14.65 9.13
N PHE A 158 24.07 14.71 8.38
CA PHE A 158 25.30 15.40 8.81
C PHE A 158 25.04 16.88 9.07
N ASP A 159 24.38 17.58 8.14
CA ASP A 159 24.05 19.00 8.28
C ASP A 159 23.16 19.26 9.50
N LEU A 160 22.15 18.41 9.72
CA LEU A 160 21.28 18.50 10.89
C LEU A 160 22.05 18.25 12.20
N GLN A 161 22.99 17.32 12.23
CA GLN A 161 23.84 17.07 13.40
C GLN A 161 24.75 18.26 13.69
N TYR A 162 25.34 18.86 12.66
CA TYR A 162 26.16 20.06 12.81
C TYR A 162 25.33 21.24 13.32
N LYS A 163 24.16 21.47 12.72
CA LYS A 163 23.21 22.51 13.17
C LYS A 163 22.79 22.30 14.62
N PHE A 164 22.48 21.07 15.01
CA PHE A 164 22.11 20.75 16.39
C PHE A 164 23.23 21.05 17.39
N LYS A 165 24.49 20.72 17.06
CA LYS A 165 25.65 21.06 17.91
C LYS A 165 25.80 22.57 18.08
N LYS A 166 25.67 23.34 16.99
CA LYS A 166 25.72 24.80 17.02
C LYS A 166 24.60 25.39 17.89
N GLN A 167 23.36 24.94 17.68
CA GLN A 167 22.21 25.38 18.47
C GLN A 167 22.37 25.06 19.96
N LYS A 168 22.93 23.89 20.30
CA LYS A 168 23.23 23.53 21.68
C LYS A 168 24.22 24.52 22.32
N TYR A 169 25.25 24.93 21.60
CA TYR A 169 26.22 25.91 22.08
C TYR A 169 25.58 27.30 22.27
N GLU A 170 24.81 27.77 21.27
CA GLU A 170 24.09 29.06 21.34
C GLU A 170 23.14 29.11 22.54
N VAL A 171 22.35 28.04 22.74
CA VAL A 171 21.47 27.93 23.90
C VAL A 171 22.25 27.94 25.21
N SER A 172 23.36 27.19 25.32
CA SER A 172 24.18 27.19 26.54
C SER A 172 24.79 28.56 26.85
N ALA A 173 25.22 29.30 25.81
CA ALA A 173 25.74 30.66 25.93
C ALA A 173 24.65 31.65 26.37
N ASP A 174 23.45 31.57 25.78
CA ASP A 174 22.33 32.47 26.10
C ASP A 174 21.80 32.28 27.53
N TYR A 175 21.86 31.06 28.08
CA TYR A 175 21.46 30.77 29.45
C TYR A 175 22.58 30.92 30.49
N GLY A 176 23.75 31.43 30.10
CA GLY A 176 24.87 31.70 31.02
C GLY A 176 25.39 30.45 31.73
N ILE A 177 25.15 29.25 31.18
CA ILE A 177 25.70 28.01 31.72
C ILE A 177 27.13 27.92 31.18
N GLY A 178 28.04 28.60 31.88
CA GLY A 178 29.47 28.59 31.58
C GLY A 178 29.97 27.16 31.43
N LEU A 179 30.46 26.85 30.23
CA LEU A 179 31.44 25.78 30.08
C LEU A 179 32.76 26.39 30.53
N ASP A 180 33.05 26.30 31.84
CA ASP A 180 34.41 26.49 32.31
C ASP A 180 35.33 25.44 31.66
N PRO A 181 36.61 25.79 31.37
CA PRO A 181 37.52 25.00 30.54
C PRO A 181 37.75 23.54 30.98
#